data_AF-A0A2S5CDQ1-F1
#
_entry.id   AF-A0A2S5CDQ1-F1
#
_cell.length_a   1.000
_cell.length_b   1.000
_cell.length_c   1.000
_cell.angle_alpha   90.00
_cell.angle_beta   90.00
_cell.angle_gamma   90.00
#
_symmetry.space_group_name_H-M   'P 1'
#
loop_
_entity.id
_entity.type
_entity.pdbx_description
1 polymer ?
#
loop_
_entity_poly.entity_id
_entity_poly.type
_entity_poly.pdbx_seq_one_letter_code
_entity_poly.pdbx_strand_id
1 'polypeptide(L)'
;MGSRIVWRKGDFVNIRLRDDLYTIGQMLTSPVMRFYNVFNNNGVWSDINLNNVDVLFRVFIDRGVNTQLVTGEIKVGAIVPCDIPDDPYWIKPYTLTMDAGHYMGDRYSFPFLGGKIIHLDVNGGIGTTLAPVVKDDLVLPEDRELIEKYELTNMWGADSLSARLCRFYDSGINRDDLKFEVFPGLWSDRDELRPLTCRLPVPFR
;
A
#
# COMPACT_ATOMS: atom_id res chain seq x y z
N MET A 1 13.57 -6.77 24.95
CA MET A 1 12.87 -7.69 24.03
C MET A 1 11.45 -7.19 23.90
N GLY A 2 11.07 -6.65 22.74
CA GLY A 2 9.71 -6.16 22.51
C GLY A 2 8.74 -7.35 22.38
N SER A 3 7.52 -7.18 22.93
CA SER A 3 6.45 -8.16 22.77
C SER A 3 6.18 -8.39 21.28
N ARG A 4 6.14 -9.65 20.86
CA ARG A 4 5.79 -10.02 19.49
C ARG A 4 4.33 -9.65 19.23
N ILE A 5 4.10 -8.70 18.34
CA ILE A 5 2.75 -8.28 17.96
C ILE A 5 2.08 -9.43 17.20
N VAL A 6 0.85 -9.75 17.60
CA VAL A 6 0.03 -10.78 16.99
C VAL A 6 -0.95 -10.08 16.07
N TRP A 7 -1.03 -10.53 14.81
CA TRP A 7 -1.97 -9.95 13.88
C TRP A 7 -3.41 -10.27 14.29
N ARG A 8 -4.22 -9.24 14.56
CA ARG A 8 -5.67 -9.40 14.74
C ARG A 8 -6.39 -8.36 13.92
N LYS A 9 -7.39 -8.81 13.16
CA LYS A 9 -8.20 -7.93 12.32
C LYS A 9 -8.94 -6.92 13.20
N GLY A 10 -8.83 -5.65 12.86
CA GLY A 10 -9.40 -4.51 13.57
C GLY A 10 -8.43 -3.84 14.54
N ASP A 11 -7.32 -4.48 14.92
CA ASP A 11 -6.36 -3.89 15.85
C ASP A 11 -5.62 -2.70 15.21
N PHE A 12 -5.32 -1.72 16.05
CA PHE A 12 -4.53 -0.55 15.67
C PHE A 12 -3.14 -0.65 16.27
N VAL A 13 -2.15 -0.26 15.47
CA VAL A 13 -0.75 -0.28 15.87
C VAL A 13 -0.08 1.06 15.63
N ASN A 14 0.87 1.37 16.51
CA ASN A 14 1.67 2.57 16.42
C ASN A 14 2.89 2.31 15.52
N ILE A 15 2.98 3.06 14.43
CA ILE A 15 4.02 2.95 13.41
C ILE A 15 5.01 4.10 13.60
N ARG A 16 6.28 3.79 13.88
CA ARG A 16 7.35 4.80 13.91
C ARG A 16 7.98 4.90 12.53
N LEU A 17 7.98 6.10 11.95
CA LEU A 17 8.49 6.37 10.61
C LEU A 17 9.91 6.94 10.66
N ARG A 18 10.12 7.92 11.55
CA ARG A 18 11.42 8.49 11.93
C ARG A 18 11.37 8.95 13.39
N ASP A 19 12.42 9.60 13.90
CA ASP A 19 12.60 9.78 15.34
C ASP A 19 11.44 10.48 16.05
N ASP A 20 10.81 11.42 15.36
CA ASP A 20 9.76 12.33 15.81
C ASP A 20 8.51 12.27 14.91
N LEU A 21 8.29 11.15 14.22
CA LEU A 21 7.14 10.98 13.34
C LEU A 21 6.54 9.59 13.47
N TYR A 22 5.28 9.57 13.88
CA TYR A 22 4.49 8.36 14.05
C TYR A 22 3.17 8.47 13.31
N THR A 23 2.62 7.32 12.93
CA THR A 23 1.28 7.20 12.35
C THR A 23 0.57 5.95 12.87
N ILE A 24 -0.69 5.79 12.48
CA ILE A 24 -1.55 4.67 12.86
C ILE A 24 -1.67 3.72 11.69
N GLY A 25 -1.39 2.43 11.94
CA GLY A 25 -1.76 1.33 11.05
C GLY A 25 -2.95 0.55 11.60
N GLN A 26 -3.96 0.26 10.79
CA GLN A 26 -5.03 -0.67 11.12
C GLN A 26 -4.76 -2.01 10.45
N MET A 27 -4.71 -3.08 11.25
CA MET A 27 -4.64 -4.44 10.75
C MET A 27 -5.99 -4.87 10.19
N LEU A 28 -6.05 -5.16 8.89
CA LEU A 28 -7.22 -5.74 8.26
C LEU A 28 -7.06 -7.26 8.18
N THR A 29 -7.63 -7.88 7.15
CA THR A 29 -7.34 -9.28 6.84
C THR A 29 -5.88 -9.43 6.45
N SER A 30 -5.16 -10.30 7.15
CA SER A 30 -3.72 -10.48 6.96
C SER A 30 -3.40 -10.84 5.50
N PRO A 31 -2.35 -10.25 4.88
CA PRO A 31 -1.42 -9.27 5.46
C PRO A 31 -1.72 -7.82 5.03
N VAL A 32 -3.00 -7.42 4.96
CA VAL A 32 -3.41 -6.08 4.51
C VAL A 32 -3.46 -5.09 5.68
N MET A 33 -2.75 -3.97 5.56
CA MET A 33 -2.78 -2.87 6.52
C MET A 33 -3.34 -1.60 5.87
N ARG A 34 -4.15 -0.84 6.62
CA ARG A 34 -4.70 0.45 6.22
C ARG A 34 -4.00 1.58 6.99
N PHE A 35 -3.72 2.68 6.29
CA PHE A 35 -3.08 3.88 6.85
C PHE A 35 -3.98 5.11 6.67
N TYR A 36 -3.80 6.09 7.56
CA TYR A 36 -4.65 7.28 7.65
C TYR A 36 -3.83 8.57 7.63
N ASN A 37 -4.46 9.68 7.25
CA ASN A 37 -3.87 11.01 7.29
C ASN A 37 -3.81 11.54 8.74
N VAL A 38 -3.07 10.83 9.59
CA VAL A 38 -2.90 11.18 11.01
C VAL A 38 -1.47 10.88 11.44
N PHE A 39 -0.84 11.90 11.99
CA PHE A 39 0.55 11.85 12.40
C PHE A 39 0.74 12.59 13.72
N ASN A 40 1.70 12.17 14.52
CA ASN A 40 2.15 12.90 15.70
C ASN A 40 3.66 12.72 15.91
N ASN A 41 4.20 13.39 16.92
CA ASN A 41 5.63 13.41 17.21
C ASN A 41 6.06 12.54 18.39
N ASN A 42 5.12 11.86 19.06
CA ASN A 42 5.39 11.16 20.32
C ASN A 42 4.83 9.72 20.35
N GLY A 43 4.09 9.29 19.33
CA GLY A 43 3.48 7.96 19.26
C GLY A 43 2.37 7.71 20.29
N VAL A 44 1.87 8.75 20.96
CA VAL A 44 0.81 8.65 21.96
C VAL A 44 -0.52 9.11 21.36
N TRP A 45 -1.51 8.23 21.38
CA TRP A 45 -2.82 8.46 20.77
C TRP A 45 -3.92 8.47 21.83
N SER A 46 -4.84 9.42 21.73
CA SER A 46 -6.04 9.54 22.56
C SER A 46 -7.12 10.29 21.79
N ASP A 47 -8.39 9.88 21.97
CA ASP A 47 -9.57 10.57 21.43
C ASP A 47 -9.55 10.78 19.89
N ILE A 48 -8.91 9.87 19.14
CA ILE A 48 -8.86 9.94 17.68
C ILE A 48 -10.12 9.30 17.09
N ASN A 49 -10.87 10.04 16.27
CA ASN A 49 -11.98 9.48 15.50
C ASN A 49 -11.60 9.33 14.03
N LEU A 50 -11.36 8.10 13.60
CA LEU A 50 -10.91 7.80 12.23
C LEU A 50 -12.02 7.93 11.18
N ASN A 51 -13.28 8.17 11.57
CA ASN A 51 -14.32 8.60 10.63
C ASN A 51 -14.11 10.04 10.13
N ASN A 52 -13.33 10.85 10.84
CA ASN A 52 -13.04 12.24 10.50
C ASN A 52 -11.64 12.40 9.88
N VAL A 53 -10.96 11.30 9.56
CA VAL A 53 -9.60 11.29 9.05
C VAL A 53 -9.60 10.56 7.71
N ASP A 54 -8.97 11.17 6.71
CA ASP A 54 -8.85 10.55 5.40
C ASP A 54 -8.05 9.24 5.45
N VAL A 55 -8.57 8.21 4.79
CA VAL A 55 -7.82 6.99 4.53
C VAL A 55 -6.82 7.28 3.41
N LEU A 56 -5.53 7.04 3.67
CA LEU A 56 -4.49 7.25 2.66
C LEU A 56 -4.49 6.10 1.66
N PHE A 57 -4.28 4.88 2.14
CA PHE A 57 -4.21 3.69 1.30
C PHE A 57 -4.32 2.43 2.15
N ARG A 58 -4.54 1.31 1.47
CA ARG A 58 -4.49 -0.04 2.04
C ARG A 58 -3.61 -0.94 1.17
N VAL A 59 -2.69 -1.65 1.79
CA VAL A 59 -1.65 -2.39 1.07
C VAL A 59 -1.32 -3.71 1.73
N PHE A 60 -0.86 -4.68 0.95
CA PHE A 60 -0.21 -5.87 1.49
C PHE A 60 1.15 -5.49 2.06
N ILE A 61 1.44 -5.91 3.30
CA ILE A 61 2.73 -5.65 3.95
C ILE A 61 3.48 -6.95 4.23
N ASP A 62 4.80 -6.89 4.16
CA ASP A 62 5.64 -8.00 4.59
C ASP A 62 5.80 -8.07 6.12
N ARG A 63 6.44 -9.13 6.58
CA ARG A 63 6.75 -9.30 8.01
C ARG A 63 7.69 -8.21 8.53
N GLY A 64 8.56 -7.66 7.67
CA GLY A 64 9.52 -6.62 7.97
C GLY A 64 8.84 -5.39 8.58
N VAL A 65 7.72 -4.95 8.00
CA VAL A 65 6.90 -3.84 8.53
C VAL A 65 6.55 -4.06 10.00
N ASN A 66 6.03 -5.24 10.34
CA ASN A 66 5.66 -5.56 11.72
C ASN A 66 6.86 -5.60 12.68
N THR A 67 8.02 -6.04 12.21
CA THR A 67 9.21 -6.18 13.06
C THR A 67 10.04 -4.90 13.18
N GLN A 68 9.93 -3.97 12.23
CA GLN A 68 10.82 -2.82 12.12
C GLN A 68 10.12 -1.49 12.39
N LEU A 69 8.87 -1.32 11.93
CA LEU A 69 8.16 -0.05 12.08
C LEU A 69 7.18 -0.03 13.26
N VAL A 70 6.62 -1.19 13.62
CA VAL A 70 5.61 -1.22 14.67
C VAL A 70 6.26 -1.14 16.05
N THR A 71 5.80 -0.21 16.88
CA THR A 71 6.33 0.03 18.23
C THR A 71 5.40 -0.47 19.35
N GLY A 72 4.15 -0.79 19.03
CA GLY A 72 3.18 -1.38 19.95
C GLY A 72 1.76 -1.34 19.42
N GLU A 73 0.86 -2.07 20.07
CA GLU A 73 -0.59 -1.94 19.88
C GLU A 73 -1.10 -0.66 20.55
N ILE A 74 -2.08 -0.01 19.93
CA ILE A 74 -2.74 1.18 20.49
C ILE A 74 -3.85 0.71 21.43
N LYS A 75 -3.96 1.36 22.59
CA LYS A 75 -4.92 0.99 23.63
C LYS A 75 -6.36 1.05 23.11
N VAL A 76 -7.17 0.07 23.52
CA VAL A 76 -8.61 0.07 23.31
C VAL A 76 -9.22 1.36 23.88
N GLY A 77 -10.10 2.00 23.10
CA GLY A 77 -10.77 3.25 23.48
C GLY A 77 -10.00 4.53 23.12
N ALA A 78 -8.73 4.45 22.74
CA ALA A 78 -7.98 5.62 22.26
C ALA A 78 -8.39 6.04 20.82
N ILE A 79 -9.00 5.12 20.08
CA ILE A 79 -9.39 5.27 18.68
C ILE A 79 -10.85 4.85 18.51
N VAL A 80 -11.65 5.69 17.87
CA VAL A 80 -12.92 5.31 17.24
C VAL A 80 -12.59 4.80 15.83
N PRO A 81 -12.87 3.52 15.50
CA PRO A 81 -12.57 2.95 14.20
C PRO A 81 -13.29 3.67 13.05
N CYS A 82 -12.71 3.56 11.85
CA CYS A 82 -13.32 4.04 10.63
C CYS A 82 -14.40 3.05 10.15
N ASP A 83 -15.61 3.53 9.89
CA ASP A 83 -16.76 2.74 9.43
C ASP A 83 -16.76 2.53 7.90
N ILE A 84 -15.80 3.12 7.18
CA ILE A 84 -15.68 2.97 5.73
C ILE A 84 -15.34 1.51 5.40
N PRO A 85 -16.19 0.82 4.61
CA PRO A 85 -15.97 -0.56 4.25
C PRO A 85 -14.71 -0.72 3.42
N ASP A 86 -14.07 -1.89 3.54
CA ASP A 86 -12.97 -2.26 2.67
C ASP A 86 -13.46 -2.40 1.22
N ASP A 87 -12.92 -1.58 0.32
CA ASP A 87 -13.07 -1.81 -1.11
C ASP A 87 -12.40 -3.19 -1.46
N PRO A 88 -12.98 -4.08 -2.27
CA PRO A 88 -12.41 -5.40 -2.54
C PRO A 88 -11.44 -5.42 -3.73
N TYR A 89 -11.28 -4.31 -4.45
CA TYR A 89 -10.59 -4.30 -5.74
C TYR A 89 -9.11 -3.94 -5.60
N TRP A 90 -8.30 -4.62 -6.41
CA TRP A 90 -6.84 -4.48 -6.45
C TRP A 90 -6.35 -4.62 -7.88
N ILE A 91 -5.21 -3.99 -8.17
CA ILE A 91 -4.51 -4.21 -9.42
C ILE A 91 -3.52 -5.35 -9.21
N LYS A 92 -3.67 -6.41 -10.00
CA LYS A 92 -2.66 -7.45 -10.13
C LYS A 92 -1.83 -7.17 -11.39
N PRO A 93 -0.54 -6.78 -11.25
CA PRO A 93 0.30 -6.60 -12.42
C PRO A 93 0.51 -7.90 -13.19
N TYR A 94 0.65 -7.79 -14.50
CA TYR A 94 1.01 -8.94 -15.33
C TYR A 94 2.49 -9.27 -15.17
N THR A 95 2.79 -10.57 -15.20
CA THR A 95 4.16 -11.08 -15.21
C THR A 95 4.41 -11.88 -16.48
N LEU A 96 5.64 -11.85 -16.98
CA LEU A 96 6.03 -12.61 -18.17
C LEU A 96 5.71 -14.12 -18.06
N THR A 97 5.86 -14.70 -16.86
CA THR A 97 5.73 -16.16 -16.67
C THR A 97 4.28 -16.62 -16.50
N MET A 98 3.42 -15.82 -15.86
CA MET A 98 2.04 -16.23 -15.56
C MET A 98 1.02 -15.63 -16.53
N ASP A 99 1.36 -14.53 -17.20
CA ASP A 99 0.42 -13.74 -18.00
C ASP A 99 1.01 -13.43 -19.39
N ALA A 100 1.76 -14.37 -19.99
CA ALA A 100 2.47 -14.17 -21.25
C ALA A 100 1.61 -13.63 -22.42
N GLY A 101 0.30 -13.89 -22.42
CA GLY A 101 -0.63 -13.35 -23.43
C GLY A 101 -1.04 -11.89 -23.22
N HIS A 102 -0.77 -11.33 -22.04
CA HIS A 102 -1.13 -9.96 -21.63
C HIS A 102 0.09 -9.11 -21.27
N TYR A 103 1.20 -9.73 -20.91
CA TYR A 103 2.44 -9.03 -20.60
C TYR A 103 3.05 -8.43 -21.87
N MET A 104 3.15 -7.10 -21.92
CA MET A 104 3.54 -6.34 -23.12
C MET A 104 5.06 -6.16 -23.27
N GLY A 105 5.86 -6.66 -22.31
CA GLY A 105 7.32 -6.56 -22.34
C GLY A 105 8.02 -7.83 -22.82
N ASP A 106 9.34 -7.85 -22.66
CA ASP A 106 10.20 -9.01 -22.88
C ASP A 106 10.98 -9.39 -21.59
N ARG A 107 11.94 -10.31 -21.72
CA ARG A 107 12.79 -10.77 -20.60
C ARG A 107 13.75 -9.72 -20.03
N TYR A 108 13.94 -8.60 -20.74
CA TYR A 108 14.79 -7.47 -20.31
C TYR A 108 13.97 -6.30 -19.80
N SER A 109 12.66 -6.34 -19.99
CA SER A 109 11.71 -5.34 -19.54
C SER A 109 11.48 -5.44 -18.03
N PHE A 110 10.87 -4.42 -17.45
CA PHE A 110 10.52 -4.41 -16.03
C PHE A 110 9.59 -5.59 -15.70
N PRO A 111 9.83 -6.37 -14.62
CA PRO A 111 9.14 -7.66 -14.42
C PRO A 111 7.61 -7.62 -14.30
N PHE A 112 7.04 -6.43 -14.10
CA PHE A 112 5.60 -6.19 -13.94
C PHE A 112 5.16 -5.12 -14.95
N LEU A 113 4.46 -5.47 -16.02
CA LEU A 113 4.02 -4.50 -17.03
C LEU A 113 2.54 -4.67 -17.37
N GLY A 114 1.78 -3.58 -17.22
CA GLY A 114 0.33 -3.60 -17.28
C GLY A 114 -0.28 -4.35 -16.09
N GLY A 115 -1.60 -4.52 -16.11
CA GLY A 115 -2.28 -5.29 -15.08
C GLY A 115 -3.78 -5.40 -15.29
N LYS A 116 -4.41 -6.12 -14.37
CA LYS A 116 -5.85 -6.37 -14.33
C LYS A 116 -6.43 -6.00 -12.97
N ILE A 117 -7.70 -5.63 -12.94
CA ILE A 117 -8.46 -5.48 -11.71
C ILE A 117 -8.97 -6.85 -11.29
N ILE A 118 -8.63 -7.23 -10.06
CA ILE A 118 -9.16 -8.43 -9.42
C ILE A 118 -10.05 -8.05 -8.24
N HIS A 119 -11.01 -8.91 -7.92
CA HIS A 119 -11.85 -8.80 -6.73
C HIS A 119 -11.35 -9.78 -5.66
N LEU A 120 -10.81 -9.27 -4.57
CA LEU A 120 -10.42 -10.06 -3.41
C LEU A 120 -11.52 -10.06 -2.36
N ASP A 121 -11.82 -11.24 -1.84
CA ASP A 121 -12.67 -11.35 -0.65
C ASP A 121 -11.97 -10.64 0.52
N VAL A 122 -12.68 -9.70 1.14
CA VAL A 122 -12.21 -8.95 2.31
C VAL A 122 -11.99 -9.87 3.53
N ASN A 123 -12.42 -11.13 3.48
CA ASN A 123 -12.13 -12.15 4.51
C ASN A 123 -10.91 -13.02 4.18
N GLY A 124 -10.29 -12.84 3.03
CA GLY A 124 -9.02 -13.49 2.67
C GLY A 124 -9.16 -14.95 2.23
N GLY A 125 -10.36 -15.39 1.85
CA GLY A 125 -10.60 -16.76 1.38
C GLY A 125 -9.99 -17.07 0.00
N ILE A 126 -9.61 -16.05 -0.76
CA ILE A 126 -9.09 -16.20 -2.14
C ILE A 126 -7.79 -15.40 -2.28
N GLY A 127 -6.73 -16.09 -2.73
CA GLY A 127 -5.45 -15.46 -3.06
C GLY A 127 -5.46 -14.73 -4.40
N THR A 128 -4.52 -13.81 -4.60
CA THR A 128 -4.41 -12.96 -5.79
C THR A 128 -4.32 -13.72 -7.11
N THR A 129 -3.79 -14.95 -7.09
CA THR A 129 -3.68 -15.80 -8.28
C THR A 129 -5.03 -16.35 -8.76
N LEU A 130 -5.94 -16.67 -7.84
CA LEU A 130 -7.24 -17.31 -8.13
C LEU A 130 -8.41 -16.33 -8.05
N ALA A 131 -8.12 -15.06 -7.76
CA ALA A 131 -9.13 -14.02 -7.64
C ALA A 131 -9.88 -13.82 -8.97
N PRO A 132 -11.21 -13.65 -8.92
CA PRO A 132 -11.98 -13.27 -10.10
C PRO A 132 -11.45 -11.99 -10.72
N VAL A 133 -11.30 -12.01 -12.05
CA VAL A 133 -10.91 -10.83 -12.82
C VAL A 133 -12.16 -10.02 -13.13
N VAL A 134 -12.09 -8.72 -12.84
CA VAL A 134 -13.17 -7.76 -13.07
C VAL A 134 -12.95 -7.03 -14.39
N LYS A 135 -11.70 -6.67 -14.67
CA LYS A 135 -11.27 -6.05 -15.91
C LYS A 135 -9.83 -6.45 -16.21
N ASP A 136 -9.60 -7.00 -17.39
CA ASP A 136 -8.27 -7.25 -17.95
C ASP A 136 -7.75 -6.02 -18.72
N ASP A 137 -6.44 -6.05 -18.98
CA ASP A 137 -5.73 -5.15 -19.90
C ASP A 137 -5.98 -3.66 -19.63
N LEU A 138 -5.68 -3.24 -18.40
CA LEU A 138 -5.75 -1.82 -18.03
C LEU A 138 -4.82 -1.00 -18.93
N VAL A 139 -5.40 -0.05 -19.66
CA VAL A 139 -4.72 0.74 -20.69
C VAL A 139 -4.82 2.24 -20.43
N LEU A 140 -3.76 2.97 -20.77
CA LEU A 140 -3.76 4.43 -20.72
C LEU A 140 -4.06 5.03 -22.09
N PRO A 141 -4.80 6.16 -22.16
CA PRO A 141 -5.30 6.95 -21.02
C PRO A 141 -6.62 6.47 -20.40
N GLU A 142 -7.31 5.50 -21.01
CA GLU A 142 -8.71 5.16 -20.72
C GLU A 142 -8.95 4.71 -19.28
N ASP A 143 -8.02 3.95 -18.69
CA ASP A 143 -8.14 3.37 -17.35
C ASP A 143 -7.38 4.14 -16.27
N ARG A 144 -6.94 5.37 -16.57
CA ARG A 144 -6.16 6.21 -15.65
C ARG A 144 -6.78 6.29 -14.25
N GLU A 145 -8.07 6.61 -14.15
CA GLU A 145 -8.75 6.77 -12.86
C GLU A 145 -8.74 5.48 -12.04
N LEU A 146 -8.90 4.32 -12.69
CA LEU A 146 -8.84 3.01 -12.05
C LEU A 146 -7.41 2.69 -11.60
N ILE A 147 -6.42 2.97 -12.45
CA ILE A 147 -5.01 2.76 -12.16
C ILE A 147 -4.56 3.61 -10.97
N GLU A 148 -5.00 4.86 -10.88
CA GLU A 148 -4.66 5.75 -9.76
C GLU A 148 -5.37 5.33 -8.48
N LYS A 149 -6.67 5.01 -8.55
CA LYS A 149 -7.50 4.64 -7.41
C LYS A 149 -7.04 3.35 -6.71
N TYR A 150 -6.73 2.30 -7.46
CA TYR A 150 -6.53 0.96 -6.90
C TYR A 150 -5.06 0.64 -6.63
N GLU A 151 -4.74 0.14 -5.44
CA GLU A 151 -3.39 -0.27 -5.06
C GLU A 151 -2.98 -1.58 -5.76
N LEU A 152 -1.67 -1.75 -5.97
CA LEU A 152 -1.10 -2.97 -6.52
C LEU A 152 -1.12 -4.10 -5.47
N THR A 153 -1.23 -5.35 -5.91
CA THR A 153 -1.12 -6.53 -5.04
C THR A 153 0.31 -6.78 -4.53
N ASN A 154 1.31 -6.07 -5.03
CA ASN A 154 2.70 -6.22 -4.62
C ASN A 154 2.85 -5.83 -3.15
N MET A 155 3.58 -6.64 -2.38
CA MET A 155 3.80 -6.38 -0.96
C MET A 155 4.73 -5.18 -0.75
N TRP A 156 4.53 -4.48 0.36
CA TRP A 156 5.38 -3.40 0.84
C TRP A 156 6.30 -3.89 1.95
N GLY A 157 7.59 -3.55 1.83
CA GLY A 157 8.55 -3.71 2.92
C GLY A 157 8.65 -2.45 3.77
N ALA A 158 9.25 -2.59 4.96
CA ALA A 158 9.40 -1.52 5.95
C ALA A 158 9.97 -0.23 5.37
N ASP A 159 11.12 -0.30 4.69
CA ASP A 159 11.78 0.90 4.13
C ASP A 159 10.89 1.61 3.11
N SER A 160 10.30 0.86 2.16
CA SER A 160 9.47 1.44 1.09
C SER A 160 8.20 2.08 1.65
N LEU A 161 7.57 1.42 2.63
CA LEU A 161 6.36 1.90 3.25
C LEU A 161 6.63 3.15 4.08
N SER A 162 7.71 3.13 4.88
CA SER A 162 8.13 4.30 5.66
C SER A 162 8.43 5.49 4.75
N ALA A 163 9.16 5.25 3.64
CA ALA A 163 9.45 6.30 2.65
C ALA A 163 8.18 6.91 2.04
N ARG A 164 7.17 6.11 1.67
CA ARG A 164 5.89 6.64 1.13
C ARG A 164 5.16 7.50 2.16
N LEU A 165 5.07 7.02 3.41
CA LEU A 165 4.38 7.74 4.48
C LEU A 165 5.12 9.03 4.87
N CYS A 166 6.45 9.01 4.94
CA CYS A 166 7.26 10.22 5.17
C CYS A 166 7.09 11.22 4.04
N ARG A 167 7.16 10.78 2.77
CA ARG A 167 6.93 11.66 1.63
C ARG A 167 5.54 12.28 1.68
N PHE A 168 4.51 11.50 1.97
CA PHE A 168 3.16 12.04 2.12
C PHE A 168 3.11 13.10 3.23
N TYR A 169 3.73 12.86 4.38
CA TYR A 169 3.81 13.85 5.44
C TYR A 169 4.52 15.13 5.01
N ASP A 170 5.64 15.01 4.29
CA ASP A 170 6.49 16.14 3.90
C ASP A 170 5.93 16.93 2.69
N SER A 171 5.21 16.28 1.76
CA SER A 171 4.77 16.88 0.48
C SER A 171 3.29 16.72 0.12
N GLY A 172 2.53 15.91 0.86
CA GLY A 172 1.13 15.58 0.55
C GLY A 172 0.96 14.55 -0.58
N ILE A 173 2.04 14.03 -1.15
CA ILE A 173 1.96 13.12 -2.32
C ILE A 173 1.74 11.68 -1.88
N ASN A 174 0.51 11.20 -2.04
CA ASN A 174 0.10 9.83 -1.76
C ASN A 174 0.02 8.99 -3.04
N ARG A 175 1.17 8.51 -3.53
CA ARG A 175 1.26 7.66 -4.72
C ARG A 175 2.12 6.43 -4.48
N ASP A 176 1.78 5.37 -5.20
CA ASP A 176 2.60 4.18 -5.34
C ASP A 176 3.56 4.33 -6.53
N ASP A 177 4.84 4.54 -6.25
CA ASP A 177 5.83 4.78 -7.30
C ASP A 177 6.08 3.56 -8.19
N LEU A 178 5.76 2.35 -7.74
CA LEU A 178 5.90 1.16 -8.57
C LEU A 178 5.03 1.27 -9.83
N LYS A 179 3.94 2.05 -9.76
CA LYS A 179 3.06 2.31 -10.91
C LYS A 179 3.73 3.10 -12.04
N PHE A 180 4.82 3.83 -11.79
CA PHE A 180 5.61 4.45 -12.86
C PHE A 180 6.16 3.39 -13.84
N GLU A 181 6.58 2.24 -13.31
CA GLU A 181 7.13 1.16 -14.13
C GLU A 181 6.03 0.22 -14.62
N VAL A 182 5.03 -0.08 -13.78
CA VAL A 182 3.94 -0.99 -14.16
C VAL A 182 3.07 -0.39 -15.26
N PHE A 183 2.83 0.91 -15.23
CA PHE A 183 2.02 1.64 -16.22
C PHE A 183 2.83 2.83 -16.78
N PRO A 184 3.76 2.58 -17.72
CA PRO A 184 4.53 3.66 -18.33
C PRO A 184 3.60 4.73 -18.94
N GLY A 185 3.88 6.01 -18.65
CA GLY A 185 3.04 7.13 -19.06
C GLY A 185 1.90 7.48 -18.10
N LEU A 186 1.78 6.79 -16.96
CA LEU A 186 0.82 7.15 -15.93
C LEU A 186 1.06 8.58 -15.44
N TRP A 187 2.26 8.91 -14.98
CA TRP A 187 2.60 10.28 -14.58
C TRP A 187 3.84 10.77 -15.31
N SER A 188 3.88 12.08 -15.59
CA SER A 188 4.98 12.74 -16.31
C SER A 188 5.99 13.42 -15.38
N ASP A 189 5.68 13.52 -14.09
CA ASP A 189 6.46 14.23 -13.05
C ASP A 189 7.51 13.34 -12.36
N ARG A 190 7.88 12.21 -12.97
CA ARG A 190 8.79 11.22 -12.37
C ARG A 190 10.08 11.82 -11.84
N ASP A 191 10.73 12.68 -12.63
CA ASP A 191 12.02 13.27 -12.26
C ASP A 191 11.90 14.33 -11.15
N GLU A 192 10.75 15.00 -11.07
CA GLU A 192 10.45 15.97 -10.00
C GLU A 192 10.19 15.28 -8.66
N LEU A 193 9.75 14.01 -8.69
CA LEU A 193 9.47 13.20 -7.50
C LEU A 193 10.67 12.42 -6.98
N ARG A 194 11.89 12.69 -7.47
CA ARG A 194 13.11 12.03 -7.00
C ARG A 194 13.57 12.57 -5.63
N PRO A 195 14.11 11.71 -4.75
CA PRO A 195 14.20 10.27 -4.91
C PRO A 195 12.81 9.63 -4.79
N LEU A 196 12.53 8.68 -5.69
CA LEU A 196 11.34 7.85 -5.54
C LEU A 196 11.52 6.99 -4.30
N THR A 197 10.43 6.49 -3.74
CA THR A 197 10.50 5.51 -2.66
C THR A 197 11.39 4.34 -3.09
N CYS A 198 12.02 3.66 -2.13
CA CYS A 198 12.89 2.53 -2.44
C CYS A 198 12.14 1.29 -2.98
N ARG A 199 10.86 1.45 -3.35
CA ARG A 199 10.03 0.44 -4.01
C ARG A 199 10.49 0.17 -5.45
N LEU A 200 11.11 1.15 -6.09
CA LEU A 200 11.68 0.97 -7.42
C LEU A 200 13.06 0.31 -7.35
N PRO A 201 13.37 -0.67 -8.22
CA PRO A 201 14.70 -1.26 -8.26
C PRO A 201 15.72 -0.27 -8.80
N VAL A 202 17.00 -0.46 -8.47
CA VAL A 202 18.10 0.23 -9.17
C VAL A 202 18.10 -0.22 -10.64
N PRO A 203 18.26 0.68 -11.63
CA PRO A 203 18.57 2.11 -11.53
C PRO A 203 17.35 3.05 -11.58
N PHE A 204 16.13 2.53 -11.39
CA PHE A 204 14.87 3.26 -11.55
C PHE A 204 14.49 4.12 -10.33
N ARG A 205 15.10 3.88 -9.16
CA ARG A 205 14.98 4.70 -7.94
C ARG A 205 15.92 5.90 -7.93
#